data_AF-G1VRY9-F1
#
_entry.id   AF-G1VRY9-F1
#
_cell.length_a   1.000
_cell.length_b   1.000
_cell.length_c   1.000
_cell.angle_alpha   90.00
_cell.angle_beta   90.00
_cell.angle_gamma   90.00
#
_symmetry.space_group_name_H-M   'P 1'
#
loop_
_entity.id
_entity.type
_entity.pdbx_description
1 polymer ?
#
loop_
_entity_poly.entity_id
_entity_poly.type
_entity_poly.pdbx_seq_one_letter_code
_entity_poly.pdbx_strand_id
1 'polypeptide(L)'
;MELTKKNCMIAKNRMRGLAYTSCNCREENIDEVNNCDNYLEQLINEHFDNQPLKFEDLEEGMWVWDDKNKIYNLIYEKRINCAKEKEIEFQWEMPDRECQNFMTDVYEENRFYRREVQQ
;
A
#
# COMPACT_ATOMS: atom_id res chain seq x y z
N MET A 1 10.16 -21.20 -3.10
CA MET A 1 8.70 -21.00 -3.25
C MET A 1 8.51 -19.52 -3.58
N GLU A 2 7.90 -19.21 -4.71
CA GLU A 2 7.67 -17.82 -5.10
C GLU A 2 6.57 -17.18 -4.25
N LEU A 3 6.75 -15.90 -3.91
CA LEU A 3 5.77 -15.11 -3.17
C LEU A 3 4.66 -14.66 -4.14
N THR A 4 3.56 -15.42 -4.16
CA THR A 4 2.39 -15.12 -5.00
C THR A 4 1.14 -15.03 -4.14
N LYS A 5 0.14 -14.24 -4.58
CA LYS A 5 -1.17 -14.14 -3.91
C LYS A 5 -1.75 -15.52 -3.62
N LYS A 6 -1.70 -16.42 -4.61
CA LYS A 6 -2.16 -17.81 -4.50
C LYS A 6 -1.44 -18.56 -3.38
N ASN A 7 -0.10 -18.51 -3.34
CA ASN A 7 0.68 -19.22 -2.32
C ASN A 7 0.42 -18.65 -0.92
N CYS A 8 0.30 -17.33 -0.78
CA CYS A 8 -0.07 -16.68 0.48
C CYS A 8 -1.47 -17.11 0.95
N MET A 9 -2.46 -17.12 0.06
CA MET A 9 -3.82 -17.58 0.41
C MET A 9 -3.86 -19.06 0.80
N ILE A 10 -3.08 -19.92 0.15
CA ILE A 10 -2.94 -21.32 0.55
C ILE A 10 -2.34 -21.43 1.96
N ALA A 11 -1.28 -20.67 2.25
CA ALA A 11 -0.66 -20.65 3.57
C ALA A 11 -1.64 -20.13 4.65
N LYS A 12 -2.35 -19.03 4.38
CA LYS A 12 -3.41 -18.48 5.24
C LYS A 12 -4.46 -19.53 5.60
N ASN A 13 -5.03 -20.18 4.59
CA ASN A 13 -6.07 -21.20 4.78
C ASN A 13 -5.58 -22.40 5.59
N ARG A 14 -4.30 -22.80 5.43
CA ARG A 14 -3.68 -23.84 6.27
C ARG A 14 -3.56 -23.39 7.72
N MET A 15 -3.07 -22.17 7.97
CA MET A 15 -2.99 -21.61 9.32
C MET A 15 -4.36 -21.54 9.98
N ARG A 16 -5.40 -21.11 9.25
CA ARG A 16 -6.77 -21.09 9.73
C ARG A 16 -7.28 -22.47 10.13
N GLY A 17 -7.07 -23.48 9.27
CA GLY A 17 -7.44 -24.87 9.58
C GLY A 17 -6.73 -25.41 10.83
N LEU A 18 -5.43 -25.12 10.98
CA LEU A 18 -4.65 -25.48 12.16
C LEU A 18 -5.15 -24.76 13.42
N ALA A 19 -5.49 -23.46 13.33
CA ALA A 19 -6.07 -22.71 14.44
C ALA A 19 -7.38 -23.38 14.90
N TYR A 20 -8.32 -23.64 13.99
CA TYR A 20 -9.59 -24.28 14.32
C TYR A 20 -9.49 -25.70 14.88
N THR A 21 -8.45 -26.46 14.49
CA THR A 21 -8.26 -27.85 14.93
C THR A 21 -7.44 -27.98 16.22
N SER A 22 -6.53 -27.04 16.48
CA SER A 22 -5.73 -27.00 17.71
C SER A 22 -6.43 -26.29 18.86
N CYS A 23 -7.44 -25.47 18.54
CA CYS A 23 -8.25 -24.78 19.52
C CYS A 23 -9.28 -25.73 20.18
N ASN A 24 -8.99 -26.20 21.40
CA ASN A 24 -10.02 -26.61 22.37
C ASN A 24 -10.80 -25.38 22.90
N CYS A 25 -11.22 -24.48 22.01
CA CYS A 25 -11.45 -23.09 22.35
C CYS A 25 -12.92 -22.80 22.64
N ARG A 26 -13.15 -22.15 23.78
CA ARG A 26 -14.38 -21.39 24.09
C ARG A 26 -14.64 -20.37 22.98
N GLU A 27 -15.89 -19.98 22.77
CA GLU A 27 -16.34 -19.07 21.70
C GLU A 27 -15.48 -17.79 21.59
N GLU A 28 -15.02 -17.25 22.72
CA GLU A 28 -14.20 -16.03 22.81
C GLU A 28 -12.88 -16.07 22.01
N ASN A 29 -12.25 -17.23 21.81
CA ASN A 29 -11.01 -17.32 21.02
C ASN A 29 -11.28 -17.44 19.50
N ILE A 30 -12.51 -17.77 19.10
CA ILE A 30 -12.87 -17.91 17.68
C ILE A 30 -12.95 -16.54 17.01
N ASP A 31 -13.45 -15.53 17.73
CA ASP A 31 -13.55 -14.17 17.23
C ASP A 31 -12.17 -13.54 16.97
N GLU A 32 -11.20 -13.76 17.86
CA GLU A 32 -9.82 -13.29 17.65
C GLU A 32 -9.15 -13.97 16.45
N VAL A 33 -9.36 -15.28 16.27
CA VAL A 33 -8.86 -16.03 15.11
C VAL A 33 -9.47 -15.47 13.81
N ASN A 34 -10.77 -15.19 13.80
CA ASN A 34 -11.45 -14.60 12.65
C ASN A 34 -10.94 -13.19 12.34
N ASN A 35 -10.74 -12.36 13.36
CA ASN A 35 -10.19 -11.02 13.18
C ASN A 35 -8.79 -11.06 12.57
N CYS A 36 -7.92 -11.95 13.07
CA CYS A 36 -6.59 -12.16 12.50
C CYS A 36 -6.65 -12.67 11.04
N ASP A 37 -7.53 -13.64 10.75
CA ASP A 37 -7.68 -14.21 9.39
C ASP A 37 -8.15 -13.17 8.36
N ASN A 38 -9.07 -12.30 8.77
CA ASN A 38 -9.58 -11.20 7.95
C ASN A 38 -8.51 -10.12 7.72
N TYR A 39 -7.81 -9.72 8.79
CA TYR A 39 -6.75 -8.72 8.69
C TYR A 39 -5.60 -9.19 7.79
N LEU A 40 -5.18 -10.45 7.93
CA LEU A 40 -4.15 -11.03 7.07
C LEU A 40 -4.60 -11.11 5.60
N GLU A 41 -5.87 -11.40 5.33
CA GLU A 41 -6.39 -11.37 3.97
C GLU A 41 -6.37 -9.98 3.34
N GLN A 42 -6.72 -8.94 4.12
CA GLN A 42 -6.62 -7.55 3.68
C GLN A 42 -5.18 -7.20 3.33
N LEU A 43 -4.21 -7.52 4.20
CA LEU A 43 -2.79 -7.29 3.93
C LEU A 43 -2.29 -8.04 2.67
N ILE A 44 -2.72 -9.29 2.47
CA ILE A 44 -2.39 -10.04 1.25
C ILE A 44 -2.99 -9.33 0.04
N ASN A 45 -4.25 -8.94 0.09
CA ASN A 45 -4.90 -8.24 -1.01
C ASN A 45 -4.20 -6.91 -1.30
N GLU A 46 -3.94 -6.06 -0.31
CA GLU A 46 -3.18 -4.82 -0.49
C GLU A 46 -1.76 -5.07 -1.04
N HIS A 47 -1.11 -6.16 -0.62
CA HIS A 47 0.20 -6.52 -1.11
C HIS A 47 0.20 -7.10 -2.52
N PHE A 48 -0.90 -7.61 -3.08
CA PHE A 48 -0.88 -8.17 -4.44
C PHE A 48 -1.75 -7.40 -5.42
N ASP A 49 -2.78 -6.75 -4.93
CA ASP A 49 -3.66 -5.87 -5.68
C ASP A 49 -3.00 -4.49 -5.63
N ASN A 50 -2.27 -4.14 -6.69
CA ASN A 50 -1.66 -2.82 -6.84
C ASN A 50 -2.73 -1.79 -7.21
N GLN A 51 -3.71 -1.58 -6.33
CA GLN A 51 -4.76 -0.58 -6.53
C GLN A 51 -4.19 0.83 -6.43
N PRO A 52 -4.78 1.80 -7.16
CA PRO A 52 -4.37 3.18 -7.06
C PRO A 52 -4.67 3.75 -5.67
N LEU A 53 -3.75 4.57 -5.17
CA LEU A 53 -3.83 5.26 -3.89
C LEU A 53 -4.76 6.47 -4.02
N LYS A 54 -5.65 6.62 -3.04
CA LYS A 54 -6.40 7.86 -2.86
C LYS A 54 -5.49 8.92 -2.25
N PHE A 55 -5.86 10.19 -2.37
CA PHE A 55 -5.09 11.28 -1.76
C PHE A 55 -4.94 11.11 -0.24
N GLU A 56 -5.98 10.58 0.40
CA GLU A 56 -6.00 10.34 1.84
C GLU A 56 -5.00 9.25 2.25
N ASP A 57 -4.73 8.28 1.36
CA ASP A 57 -3.81 7.15 1.56
C ASP A 57 -2.34 7.51 1.30
N LEU A 58 -2.05 8.70 0.74
CA LEU A 58 -0.69 9.19 0.54
C LEU A 58 -0.14 9.75 1.86
N GLU A 59 1.02 9.26 2.29
CA GLU A 59 1.65 9.69 3.54
C GLU A 59 3.02 10.34 3.27
N GLU A 60 3.39 11.33 4.06
CA GLU A 60 4.72 11.95 3.99
C GLU A 60 5.80 10.90 4.30
N GLY A 61 6.87 10.89 3.52
CA GLY A 61 7.92 9.86 3.58
C GLY A 61 7.60 8.57 2.84
N MET A 62 6.43 8.45 2.20
CA MET A 62 6.06 7.28 1.40
C MET A 62 6.67 7.36 -0.01
N TRP A 63 7.31 6.27 -0.45
CA TRP A 63 7.66 6.09 -1.86
C TRP A 63 6.46 5.54 -2.63
N VAL A 64 6.10 6.20 -3.73
CA VAL A 64 4.99 5.82 -4.60
C VAL A 64 5.45 5.75 -6.06
N TRP A 65 4.86 4.83 -6.80
CA TRP A 65 4.94 4.83 -8.26
C TRP A 65 3.97 5.87 -8.82
N ASP A 66 4.48 6.84 -9.57
CA ASP A 66 3.71 7.80 -10.33
C ASP A 66 3.48 7.26 -11.75
N ASP A 67 2.28 6.76 -12.01
CA ASP A 67 1.95 6.14 -13.29
C ASP A 67 1.87 7.14 -14.45
N LYS A 68 1.64 8.43 -14.16
CA LYS A 68 1.63 9.50 -15.17
C LYS A 68 3.03 9.75 -15.71
N ASN A 69 4.02 9.82 -14.81
CA ASN A 69 5.41 10.13 -15.14
C ASN A 69 6.31 8.89 -15.28
N LYS A 70 5.81 7.70 -14.93
CA LYS A 70 6.52 6.40 -14.97
C LYS A 70 7.82 6.40 -14.16
N ILE A 71 7.74 6.88 -12.92
CA ILE A 71 8.87 7.02 -11.98
C ILE A 71 8.42 6.77 -10.54
N TYR A 72 9.37 6.46 -9.66
CA TYR A 72 9.11 6.48 -8.21
C TYR A 72 9.40 7.86 -7.64
N ASN A 73 8.45 8.38 -6.86
CA ASN A 73 8.58 9.66 -6.15
C ASN A 73 8.44 9.45 -4.64
N LEU A 74 9.22 10.18 -3.86
CA LEU A 74 9.03 10.30 -2.42
C LEU A 74 8.01 11.42 -2.17
N ILE A 75 6.92 11.11 -1.46
CA ILE A 75 5.97 12.13 -0.99
C ILE A 75 6.65 12.93 0.12
N TYR A 76 6.89 14.23 -0.13
CA TYR A 76 7.47 15.12 0.86
C TYR A 76 6.39 15.79 1.70
N GLU A 77 5.37 16.37 1.06
CA GLU A 77 4.24 17.03 1.73
C GLU A 77 2.96 16.83 0.92
N LYS A 78 1.80 16.81 1.60
CA LYS A 78 0.48 16.93 0.96
C LYS A 78 -0.32 18.07 1.58
N ARG A 79 -0.99 18.87 0.76
CA ARG A 79 -1.76 20.03 1.22
C ARG A 79 -2.99 20.28 0.37
N ILE A 80 -3.96 21.01 0.93
CA ILE A 80 -5.04 21.61 0.16
C ILE A 80 -4.66 23.06 -0.08
N ASN A 81 -4.43 23.44 -1.34
CA ASN A 81 -3.96 24.79 -1.66
C ASN A 81 -5.11 25.83 -1.56
N CYS A 82 -4.80 27.11 -1.76
CA CYS A 82 -5.79 28.19 -1.67
C CYS A 82 -6.91 28.11 -2.72
N ALA A 83 -6.69 27.37 -3.82
CA ALA A 83 -7.69 27.05 -4.84
C ALA A 83 -8.54 25.81 -4.49
N LYS A 84 -8.32 25.20 -3.31
CA LYS A 84 -8.95 23.96 -2.82
C LYS A 84 -8.55 22.71 -3.61
N GLU A 85 -7.41 22.74 -4.29
CA GLU A 85 -6.87 21.58 -5.00
C GLU A 85 -6.03 20.74 -4.04
N LYS A 86 -6.07 19.42 -4.24
CA LYS A 86 -5.26 18.43 -3.53
C LYS A 86 -3.86 18.47 -4.15
N GLU A 87 -2.91 19.11 -3.48
CA GLU A 87 -1.57 19.35 -3.97
C GLU A 87 -0.56 18.43 -3.27
N ILE A 88 0.42 17.93 -4.01
CA ILE A 88 1.46 17.03 -3.53
C ILE A 88 2.81 17.59 -3.91
N GLU A 89 3.71 17.64 -2.94
CA GLU A 89 5.12 17.95 -3.15
C GLU A 89 5.93 16.65 -3.13
N PHE A 90 6.72 16.44 -4.18
CA PHE A 90 7.59 15.29 -4.34
C PHE A 90 9.03 15.71 -4.13
N GLN A 91 9.80 14.89 -3.42
CA GLN A 91 11.25 14.96 -3.41
C GLN A 91 11.80 13.99 -4.47
N TRP A 92 12.67 14.49 -5.35
CA TRP A 92 13.40 13.66 -6.31
C TRP A 92 14.86 13.54 -5.88
N GLU A 93 15.40 12.31 -5.84
CA GLU A 93 16.85 12.10 -5.79
C GLU A 93 17.42 12.13 -7.22
N MET A 94 18.24 13.14 -7.52
CA MET A 94 19.17 13.10 -8.66
C MET A 94 20.50 12.54 -8.14
N PRO A 95 20.95 11.36 -8.60
CA PRO A 95 22.18 10.71 -8.11
C PRO A 95 23.46 11.58 -8.24
N ASP A 96 23.38 12.63 -9.06
CA ASP A 96 24.51 13.39 -9.59
C ASP A 96 24.51 14.87 -9.15
N ARG A 97 23.64 15.30 -8.23
CA ARG A 97 23.67 16.66 -7.65
C ARG A 97 23.36 16.67 -6.15
N GLU A 98 24.16 17.41 -5.37
CA GLU A 98 23.94 17.70 -3.93
C GLU A 98 22.71 18.60 -3.65
N CYS A 99 21.69 18.59 -4.50
CA CYS A 99 20.52 19.46 -4.39
C CYS A 99 19.26 18.63 -4.30
N GLN A 100 18.54 18.73 -3.17
CA GLN A 100 17.17 18.22 -3.05
C GLN A 100 16.27 19.09 -3.92
N ASN A 101 15.88 18.59 -5.09
CA ASN A 101 14.91 19.27 -5.94
C ASN A 101 13.50 18.80 -5.54
N PHE A 102 12.63 19.77 -5.31
CA PHE A 102 11.23 19.54 -5.01
C PHE A 102 10.37 19.92 -6.22
N MET A 103 9.34 19.13 -6.48
CA MET A 103 8.35 19.40 -7.49
C MET A 103 6.97 19.33 -6.87
N THR A 104 6.13 20.31 -7.16
CA THR A 104 4.74 20.33 -6.73
C THR A 104 3.83 20.02 -7.91
N ASP A 105 2.83 19.17 -7.70
CA ASP A 105 1.79 18.86 -8.70
C ASP A 105 0.44 18.59 -8.02
N VAL A 106 -0.64 18.65 -8.80
CA VAL A 106 -1.99 18.35 -8.32
C VAL A 106 -2.24 16.84 -8.37
N TYR A 107 -2.88 16.32 -7.32
CA TYR A 107 -3.33 14.93 -7.25
C TYR A 107 -4.37 14.64 -8.33
N GLU A 108 -4.20 13.51 -9.01
CA GLU A 108 -5.14 12.95 -9.98
C GLU A 108 -5.53 11.54 -9.53
N GLU A 109 -6.81 11.19 -9.63
CA GLU A 109 -7.27 9.82 -9.35
C GLU A 109 -6.61 8.82 -10.31
N ASN A 110 -6.33 7.62 -9.80
CA ASN A 110 -5.68 6.53 -10.56
C ASN A 110 -4.23 6.78 -11.01
N ARG A 111 -3.54 7.76 -10.40
CA ARG A 111 -2.14 8.10 -10.73
C ARG A 111 -1.11 7.37 -9.89
N PHE A 112 -1.28 7.32 -8.57
CA PHE A 112 -0.25 6.85 -7.66
C PHE A 112 -0.51 5.42 -7.20
N TYR A 113 0.54 4.61 -7.15
CA TYR A 113 0.47 3.21 -6.77
C TYR A 113 1.60 2.87 -5.78
N ARG A 114 1.42 1.81 -4.99
CA ARG A 114 2.49 1.34 -4.08
C ARG A 114 3.69 0.79 -4.84
N ARG A 115 3.48 0.28 -6.07
CA ARG A 115 4.50 -0.29 -6.94
C ARG A 115 4.20 0.04 -8.40
N GLU A 116 5.19 -0.19 -9.26
CA GLU A 116 5.05 -0.13 -10.70
C GLU A 116 3.88 -0.97 -11.21
N VAL A 117 3.06 -0.36 -12.08
CA VAL A 117 1.96 -1.02 -12.77
C VAL A 117 2.52 -1.66 -14.04
N GLN A 118 2.54 -3.00 -14.08
CA GLN A 118 2.92 -3.74 -15.29
C GLN A 118 1.79 -3.68 -16.31
N GLN A 119 2.10 -3.25 -17.54
CA GLN A 119 1.18 -3.21 -18.68
C GLN A 119 0.97 -4.59 -19.31
#